data_AF-A0A7C4H995-F1
#
_entry.id   AF-A0A7C4H995-F1
#
_cell.length_a   1.000
_cell.length_b   1.000
_cell.length_c   1.000
_cell.angle_alpha   90.00
_cell.angle_beta   90.00
_cell.angle_gamma   90.00
#
_symmetry.space_group_name_H-M   'P 1'
#
loop_
_entity.id
_entity.type
_entity.pdbx_description
1 polymer ?
#
loop_
_entity_poly.entity_id
_entity_poly.type
_entity_poly.pdbx_seq_one_letter_code
_entity_poly.pdbx_strand_id
1 'polypeptide(L)' 'MRGRLLSMNMEANIPVNPRNCRKPIQYDIDRKMRLAVERFYGWLKSFRRITIRYEKLAAIYKALITIACNNTPKV' A
#
# COMPACT_ATOMS: atom_id res chain seq x y z
N MET A 1 1.12 29.10 -2.19
CA MET A 1 1.35 27.76 -1.59
C MET A 1 2.83 27.43 -1.45
N ARG A 2 3.64 27.43 -2.53
CA ARG A 2 5.07 27.05 -2.48
C ARG A 2 5.93 27.93 -1.54
N GLY A 3 5.76 29.25 -1.55
CA GLY A 3 6.47 30.16 -0.65
C GLY A 3 6.22 29.91 0.84
N ARG A 4 5.00 29.49 1.20
CA ARG A 4 4.62 29.14 2.58
C ARG A 4 5.27 27.83 3.06
N LEU A 5 5.48 26.88 2.14
CA LEU A 5 6.16 25.61 2.45
C LEU A 5 7.67 25.85 2.65
N LEU A 6 8.26 26.73 1.85
CA LEU A 6 9.66 27.14 2.00
C LEU A 6 9.89 27.88 3.32
N SER A 7 8.96 28.76 3.75
CA SER A 7 9.05 29.39 5.08
C SER A 7 8.93 28.41 6.24
N MET A 8 8.48 27.18 5.99
CA MET A 8 8.39 26.09 6.97
C MET A 8 9.56 25.10 6.84
N ASN A 9 10.60 25.42 6.05
CA ASN A 9 11.71 24.52 5.73
C ASN A 9 11.27 23.15 5.16
N MET A 10 10.15 23.11 4.44
CA MET A 10 9.70 21.89 3.78
C MET A 10 10.15 21.87 2.32
N GLU A 11 10.97 20.88 1.97
CA GLU A 11 11.46 20.69 0.61
C GLU A 11 10.68 19.62 -0.15
N ALA A 12 10.50 19.85 -1.46
CA ALA A 12 9.79 18.91 -2.33
C ALA A 12 10.72 17.77 -2.76
N ASN A 13 10.48 16.58 -2.22
CA ASN A 13 11.21 15.35 -2.59
C ASN A 13 10.32 14.41 -3.42
N ILE A 14 9.65 14.93 -4.45
CA ILE A 14 8.94 14.11 -5.45
C ILE A 14 9.72 14.25 -6.76
N PRO A 15 10.08 13.15 -7.43
CA PRO A 15 10.78 13.23 -8.69
C PRO A 15 9.93 14.01 -9.68
N VAL A 16 10.58 14.91 -10.39
CA VAL A 16 9.92 15.72 -11.40
C VAL A 16 9.47 14.82 -12.53
N ASN A 17 8.20 14.96 -12.96
CA ASN A 17 7.71 14.24 -14.13
C ASN A 17 8.55 14.67 -15.36
N PRO A 18 9.30 13.75 -16.01
CA PRO A 18 10.16 14.08 -17.14
C PRO A 18 9.41 14.72 -18.32
N ARG A 19 8.12 14.40 -18.47
CA ARG A 19 7.24 14.97 -19.51
C ARG A 19 6.99 16.46 -19.35
N ASN A 20 7.28 17.02 -18.18
CA ASN A 20 7.02 18.43 -17.88
C ASN A 20 8.24 19.33 -18.14
N CYS A 21 9.27 18.82 -18.85
CA CYS A 21 10.50 19.52 -19.26
C CYS A 21 11.24 20.27 -18.13
N ARG A 22 10.98 19.92 -16.87
CA ARG A 22 11.59 20.54 -15.69
C ARG A 22 12.85 19.78 -15.31
N LYS A 23 13.85 20.50 -14.82
CA LYS A 23 15.11 19.90 -14.35
C LYS A 23 14.82 18.88 -13.24
N PRO A 24 15.37 17.65 -13.31
CA PRO A 24 15.24 16.67 -12.24
C PRO A 24 15.79 17.24 -10.93
N ILE A 25 15.06 17.03 -9.84
CA ILE A 25 15.54 17.38 -8.49
C ILE A 25 16.26 16.15 -7.94
N GLN A 26 17.38 16.36 -7.23
CA GLN A 26 18.11 15.28 -6.58
C GLN A 26 17.23 14.66 -5.49
N TYR A 27 17.03 13.35 -5.56
CA TYR A 27 16.12 12.61 -4.69
C TYR A 27 16.89 11.89 -3.60
N ASP A 28 16.40 11.97 -2.36
CA ASP A 28 17.02 11.31 -1.22
C ASP A 28 16.88 9.76 -1.27
N ILE A 29 17.97 9.06 -0.99
CA ILE A 29 18.10 7.60 -1.11
C ILE A 29 17.24 6.85 -0.10
N ASP A 30 17.08 7.36 1.12
CA ASP A 30 16.26 6.73 2.17
C ASP A 30 14.78 6.64 1.76
N ARG A 31 14.34 7.51 0.84
CA ARG A 31 12.98 7.51 0.31
C ARG A 31 12.77 6.60 -0.91
N LYS A 32 13.81 5.90 -1.41
CA LYS A 32 13.63 4.81 -2.41
C LYS A 32 12.83 3.64 -1.83
N MET A 33 12.98 3.35 -0.53
CA MET A 33 12.15 2.37 0.17
C MET A 33 10.67 2.76 0.10
N ARG A 34 10.35 4.06 0.29
CA ARG A 34 8.97 4.53 0.20
C ARG A 34 8.36 4.24 -1.17
N LEU A 35 9.10 4.47 -2.26
CA LEU A 35 8.62 4.15 -3.62
C LEU A 35 8.38 2.64 -3.79
N ALA A 36 9.28 1.80 -3.28
CA ALA A 36 9.12 0.35 -3.32
C ALA A 36 7.87 -0.11 -2.54
N VAL A 37 7.67 0.43 -1.34
CA VAL A 37 6.51 0.14 -0.49
C VAL A 37 5.22 0.61 -1.15
N GLU A 38 5.15 1.84 -1.68
CA GLU A 38 3.96 2.37 -2.34
C GLU A 38 3.61 1.57 -3.61
N ARG A 39 4.62 1.19 -4.42
CA ARG A 39 4.41 0.33 -5.60
C ARG A 39 3.97 -1.08 -5.21
N PHE A 40 4.54 -1.65 -4.15
CA PHE A 40 4.13 -2.94 -3.61
C PHE A 40 2.67 -2.92 -3.15
N TYR A 41 2.25 -1.93 -2.36
CA TYR A 41 0.86 -1.81 -1.94
C TYR A 41 -0.10 -1.52 -3.10
N GLY A 42 0.34 -0.79 -4.13
CA GLY A 42 -0.42 -0.61 -5.37
C GLY A 42 -0.64 -1.94 -6.11
N TRP A 43 0.41 -2.75 -6.25
CA TRP A 43 0.33 -4.09 -6.82
C TRP A 43 -0.54 -5.01 -5.96
N LEU A 44 -0.41 -4.97 -4.64
CA LEU A 44 -1.20 -5.79 -3.71
C LEU A 44 -2.70 -5.50 -3.80
N LYS A 45 -3.10 -4.24 -4.04
CA LYS A 45 -4.50 -3.87 -4.29
C LYS A 45 -5.10 -4.55 -5.53
N SER A 46 -4.29 -4.92 -6.52
CA SER A 46 -4.79 -5.66 -7.70
C SER A 46 -5.30 -7.06 -7.33
N PHE A 47 -4.72 -7.67 -6.29
CA PHE A 47 -5.13 -8.97 -5.78
C PHE A 47 -6.27 -8.90 -4.76
N ARG A 48 -6.77 -7.70 -4.41
CA ARG A 48 -7.87 -7.55 -3.46
C ARG A 48 -9.15 -8.30 -3.90
N ARG A 49 -9.33 -8.49 -5.21
CA ARG A 49 -10.41 -9.32 -5.79
C ARG A 49 -10.19 -10.83 -5.60
N ILE A 50 -8.94 -11.28 -5.49
CA ILE A 50 -8.58 -12.67 -5.24
C ILE A 50 -8.91 -13.06 -3.80
N THR A 51 -8.54 -12.23 -2.83
CA THR A 51 -8.88 -12.45 -1.42
C THR A 51 -10.40 -12.58 -1.21
N ILE A 52 -11.19 -11.65 -1.78
CA ILE A 52 -12.67 -11.72 -1.69
C ILE A 52 -13.24 -12.98 -2.35
N ARG A 53 -12.65 -13.45 -3.47
CA ARG A 53 -13.11 -14.67 -4.15
C ARG A 53 -12.90 -15.93 -3.30
N TYR A 54 -11.73 -16.05 -2.68
CA TYR A 54 -11.43 -17.20 -1.84
C TYR A 54 -12.17 -17.15 -0.50
N GLU A 55 -12.28 -15.97 0.13
CA GLU A 55 -13.10 -15.80 1.34
C GLU A 55 -14.57 -16.19 1.11
N LYS A 56 -15.10 -15.94 -0.09
CA LYS A 56 -16.49 -16.29 -0.46
C LYS A 56 -16.66 -17.74 -0.91
N LEU A 57 -15.60 -18.54 -0.99
CA LEU A 57 -15.73 -19.95 -1.36
C LEU A 57 -16.43 -20.69 -0.21
N ALA A 58 -17.54 -21.38 -0.50
CA ALA A 58 -18.31 -22.12 0.50
C ALA A 58 -17.45 -23.12 1.30
N ALA A 59 -16.42 -23.69 0.66
CA ALA A 59 -15.45 -24.58 1.31
C ALA A 59 -14.63 -23.86 2.40
N ILE A 60 -14.16 -22.64 2.13
CA ILE A 60 -13.37 -21.84 3.08
C ILE A 60 -14.28 -21.32 4.20
N TYR A 61 -15.48 -20.85 3.88
CA TYR A 61 -16.47 -20.47 4.88
C TYR A 61 -16.79 -21.63 5.85
N LYS A 62 -17.03 -22.84 5.32
CA LYS A 62 -17.27 -24.04 6.14
C LYS A 62 -16.05 -24.42 6.96
N ALA A 63 -14.85 -24.36 6.40
CA ALA A 63 -13.61 -24.64 7.14
C ALA A 63 -13.41 -23.66 8.30
N LEU A 64 -13.62 -22.36 8.08
CA LEU A 64 -13.50 -21.33 9.11
C LEU A 64 -14.53 -21.52 10.24
N ILE A 65 -15.78 -21.81 9.90
CA ILE A 65 -16.80 -22.17 10.90
C ILE A 65 -16.41 -23.42 11.67
N THR A 66 -15.91 -24.44 10.98
CA THR A 66 -15.51 -25.71 11.61
C THR A 66 -14.36 -25.48 12.59
N ILE A 67 -13.37 -24.67 12.24
CA ILE A 67 -12.27 -24.27 13.13
C ILE A 67 -12.82 -23.47 14.31
N ALA A 68 -13.67 -22.47 14.07
CA ALA A 68 -14.24 -21.64 15.12
C ALA A 68 -15.06 -22.47 16.13
N CYS A 69 -15.89 -23.39 15.66
CA CYS A 69 -16.72 -24.25 16.51
C CYS A 69 -15.91 -25.36 17.19
N ASN A 70 -14.97 -26.01 16.49
CA ASN A 70 -14.17 -27.09 17.07
C ASN A 70 -13.12 -26.60 18.07
N ASN A 71 -12.73 -25.34 18.01
CA ASN A 71 -11.75 -24.74 18.93
C ASN A 71 -12.42 -23.99 20.09
N THR A 72 -13.75 -24.10 20.25
CA THR A 72 -14.40 -23.69 21.50
C THR A 72 -14.09 -24.74 22.57
N PRO A 73 -13.52 -24.36 23.73
CA PRO A 73 -13.44 -25.28 24.86
C PRO A 73 -14.87 -25.66 25.22
N LYS A 74 -15.18 -26.95 25.17
CA LYS A 74 -16.45 -27.48 25.68
C LYS A 74 -16.47 -27.21 27.18
N VAL A 75 -17.27 -26.22 27.58
CA VAL A 75 -17.61 -25.91 28.98
C VAL A 75 -18.45 -27.04 29.57
#